data_AF-A0A9D6EYA7-F1
#
_entry.id   AF-A0A9D6EYA7-F1
#
_cell.length_a   1.000
_cell.length_b   1.000
_cell.length_c   1.000
_cell.angle_alpha   90.00
_cell.angle_beta   90.00
_cell.angle_gamma   90.00
#
_symmetry.space_group_name_H-M   'P 1'
#
loop_
_entity.id
_entity.type
_entity.pdbx_description
1 polymer ?
#
loop_
_entity_poly.entity_id
_entity_poly.type
_entity_poly.pdbx_seq_one_letter_code
_entity_poly.pdbx_strand_id
1 'polypeptide(L)'
;MGYFGKLNEKNIAQSLRKKGLSYGEILQKIHVSKDTISRWCKDIELSVVQKQRLISMRNLGQRRGSIIAADNKRRRRHQKIASIHQRAKQDIGQLNSREEFIAGVALYAGEGDKTDGQIGFSNANPTLIRFMMKWFRKYCDIENSKYRGAIWLHERRDEKKAKLFWSQLTGIDRKNFYKTYIASDKKDSKKIRKNIHQYGVFAIRVNDSEIHRRIIGWIFALFGAKMPSVHLHSPVAQR
;
A
#
# COMPACT_ATOMS: atom_id res chain seq x y z
N MET A 1 -22.41 -20.98 -58.31
CA MET A 1 -23.20 -19.76 -58.61
C MET A 1 -22.34 -18.52 -58.37
N GLY A 2 -21.96 -17.82 -59.44
CA GLY A 2 -21.12 -16.61 -59.37
C GLY A 2 -21.93 -15.41 -58.90
N TYR A 3 -21.51 -14.78 -57.81
CA TYR A 3 -22.07 -13.52 -57.34
C TYR A 3 -21.66 -12.38 -58.31
N PHE A 4 -22.48 -12.10 -59.30
CA PHE A 4 -22.27 -11.01 -60.28
C PHE A 4 -22.54 -9.60 -59.73
N GLY A 5 -22.94 -9.45 -58.46
CA GLY A 5 -23.50 -8.19 -57.96
C GLY A 5 -22.52 -7.08 -57.54
N LYS A 6 -21.19 -7.29 -57.54
CA LYS A 6 -20.22 -6.32 -56.97
C LYS A 6 -18.84 -6.33 -57.63
N LEU A 7 -18.81 -6.28 -58.96
CA LEU A 7 -17.56 -6.37 -59.73
C LEU A 7 -16.64 -5.16 -59.50
N ASN A 8 -17.21 -3.96 -59.40
CA ASN A 8 -16.46 -2.73 -59.15
C ASN A 8 -15.76 -2.77 -57.78
N GLU A 9 -16.48 -3.17 -56.73
CA GLU A 9 -15.94 -3.31 -55.39
C GLU A 9 -14.89 -4.42 -55.31
N LYS A 10 -15.07 -5.51 -56.06
CA LYS A 10 -14.07 -6.57 -56.19
C LYS A 10 -12.77 -6.04 -56.79
N ASN A 11 -12.85 -5.31 -57.90
CA ASN A 11 -11.67 -4.74 -58.56
C ASN A 11 -10.95 -3.73 -57.66
N ILE A 12 -11.71 -2.88 -56.96
CA ILE A 12 -11.16 -1.93 -55.99
C ILE A 12 -10.49 -2.69 -54.82
N ALA A 13 -11.14 -3.70 -54.25
CA ALA A 13 -10.60 -4.51 -53.16
C ALA A 13 -9.26 -5.17 -53.55
N GLN A 14 -9.20 -5.77 -54.73
CA GLN A 14 -7.99 -6.43 -55.24
C GLN A 14 -6.87 -5.42 -55.52
N SER A 15 -7.19 -4.26 -56.09
CA SER A 15 -6.21 -3.18 -56.29
C SER A 15 -5.62 -2.68 -54.97
N LEU A 16 -6.48 -2.43 -53.97
CA LEU A 16 -6.04 -2.02 -52.64
C LEU A 16 -5.22 -3.11 -51.94
N ARG A 17 -5.60 -4.38 -52.10
CA ARG A 17 -4.83 -5.50 -51.54
C ARG A 17 -3.44 -5.62 -52.17
N LYS A 18 -3.32 -5.49 -53.49
CA LYS A 18 -2.03 -5.48 -54.21
C LYS A 18 -1.11 -4.34 -53.74
N LYS A 19 -1.68 -3.21 -53.29
CA LYS A 19 -0.95 -2.11 -52.64
C LYS A 19 -0.51 -2.42 -51.20
N GLY A 20 -0.82 -3.60 -50.66
CA GLY A 20 -0.38 -4.06 -49.34
C GLY A 20 -1.35 -3.72 -48.19
N LEU A 21 -2.56 -3.27 -48.48
CA LEU A 21 -3.55 -2.96 -47.43
C LEU A 21 -4.11 -4.25 -46.82
N SER A 22 -4.36 -4.21 -45.51
CA SER A 22 -5.11 -5.23 -44.77
C SER A 22 -6.59 -5.22 -45.15
N TYR A 23 -7.28 -6.32 -44.86
CA TYR A 23 -8.74 -6.36 -45.06
C TYR A 23 -9.48 -5.31 -44.23
N GLY A 24 -8.96 -4.96 -43.05
CA GLY A 24 -9.51 -3.87 -42.22
C GLY A 24 -9.40 -2.51 -42.90
N GLU A 25 -8.24 -2.19 -43.49
CA GLU A 25 -8.05 -0.94 -44.24
C GLU A 25 -8.86 -0.92 -45.54
N ILE A 26 -9.12 -2.07 -46.15
CA ILE A 26 -9.99 -2.18 -47.33
C ILE A 26 -11.46 -1.95 -46.92
N LEU A 27 -11.92 -2.52 -45.81
CA LEU A 27 -13.29 -2.32 -45.29
C LEU A 27 -13.61 -0.85 -44.98
N GLN A 28 -12.60 -0.05 -44.63
CA GLN A 28 -12.78 1.39 -44.44
C GLN A 28 -13.05 2.15 -45.76
N LYS A 29 -12.77 1.53 -46.91
CA LYS A 29 -12.86 2.14 -48.23
C LYS A 29 -14.00 1.57 -49.08
N ILE A 30 -14.48 0.37 -48.77
CA ILE A 30 -15.58 -0.28 -49.50
C ILE A 30 -16.58 -0.96 -48.55
N HIS A 31 -17.86 -0.90 -48.89
CA HIS A 31 -18.96 -1.39 -48.05
C HIS A 31 -19.38 -2.81 -48.44
N VAL A 32 -18.56 -3.79 -48.03
CA VAL A 32 -18.85 -5.23 -48.20
C VAL A 32 -18.48 -6.00 -46.94
N SER A 33 -18.94 -7.24 -46.81
CA SER A 33 -18.54 -8.09 -45.69
C SER A 33 -17.03 -8.41 -45.74
N LYS A 34 -16.43 -8.64 -44.58
CA LYS A 34 -15.03 -9.08 -44.47
C LYS A 34 -14.79 -10.41 -45.20
N ASP A 35 -15.75 -11.32 -45.14
CA ASP A 35 -15.68 -12.62 -45.81
C ASP A 35 -15.67 -12.48 -47.33
N THR A 36 -16.42 -11.49 -47.84
CA THR A 36 -16.41 -11.15 -49.27
C THR A 36 -15.03 -10.68 -49.72
N ILE A 37 -14.38 -9.78 -48.97
CA ILE A 37 -13.00 -9.33 -49.27
C ILE A 37 -12.02 -10.48 -49.17
N SER A 38 -12.13 -11.32 -48.13
CA SER A 38 -11.29 -12.49 -47.97
C SER A 38 -11.37 -13.41 -49.18
N ARG A 39 -12.59 -13.71 -49.66
CA ARG A 39 -12.81 -14.52 -50.87
C ARG A 39 -12.28 -13.88 -52.15
N TRP A 40 -12.38 -12.56 -52.29
CA TRP A 40 -11.89 -11.85 -53.49
C TRP A 40 -10.38 -11.70 -53.53
N CYS A 41 -9.74 -11.63 -52.38
CA CYS A 41 -8.33 -11.30 -52.24
C CYS A 41 -7.45 -12.50 -51.82
N LYS A 42 -8.04 -13.69 -51.62
CA LYS A 42 -7.34 -14.88 -51.09
C LYS A 42 -6.09 -15.27 -51.90
N ASP A 43 -6.14 -15.12 -53.22
CA ASP A 43 -5.08 -15.55 -54.14
C ASP A 43 -4.06 -14.43 -54.43
N ILE A 44 -4.18 -13.26 -53.78
CA ILE A 44 -3.24 -12.15 -53.96
C ILE A 44 -2.07 -12.31 -53.00
N GLU A 45 -0.90 -12.63 -53.56
CA GLU A 45 0.34 -12.66 -52.81
C GLU A 45 0.84 -11.26 -52.46
N LEU A 46 1.30 -11.09 -51.23
CA LEU A 46 1.93 -9.87 -50.74
C LEU A 46 3.45 -10.01 -50.71
N SER A 47 4.15 -8.91 -50.97
CA SER A 47 5.61 -8.85 -50.82
C SER A 47 6.03 -8.99 -49.36
N VAL A 48 7.30 -9.36 -49.13
CA VAL A 48 7.88 -9.48 -47.77
C VAL A 48 7.72 -8.17 -46.99
N VAL A 49 7.98 -7.02 -47.63
CA VAL A 49 7.83 -5.70 -47.00
C VAL A 49 6.38 -5.42 -46.60
N GLN A 50 5.41 -5.76 -47.45
CA GLN A 50 3.98 -5.59 -47.16
C GLN A 50 3.53 -6.51 -46.02
N LYS A 51 3.95 -7.78 -46.02
CA LYS A 51 3.68 -8.73 -44.92
C LYS A 51 4.26 -8.20 -43.60
N GLN A 52 5.48 -7.69 -43.60
CA GLN A 52 6.15 -7.15 -42.42
C GLN A 52 5.43 -5.92 -41.86
N ARG A 53 4.95 -5.00 -42.73
CA ARG A 53 4.10 -3.86 -42.32
C ARG A 53 2.84 -4.35 -41.61
N LEU A 54 2.14 -5.34 -42.16
CA LEU A 54 0.89 -5.82 -41.56
C LEU A 54 1.14 -6.49 -40.21
N ILE A 55 2.22 -7.25 -40.07
CA ILE A 55 2.64 -7.86 -38.79
C ILE A 55 2.96 -6.75 -37.77
N SER A 56 3.73 -5.74 -38.15
CA SER A 56 4.10 -4.64 -37.24
C SER A 56 2.88 -3.85 -36.77
N MET A 57 1.94 -3.54 -37.68
CA MET A 57 0.67 -2.89 -37.35
C MET A 57 -0.18 -3.73 -36.39
N ARG A 58 -0.28 -5.06 -36.61
CA ARG A 58 -0.99 -5.97 -35.72
C ARG A 58 -0.37 -5.98 -34.33
N ASN A 59 0.95 -6.11 -34.25
CA ASN A 59 1.67 -6.16 -32.97
C ASN A 59 1.54 -4.82 -32.22
N LEU A 60 1.59 -3.69 -32.94
CA LEU A 60 1.35 -2.37 -32.35
C LEU A 60 -0.07 -2.25 -31.80
N GLY A 61 -1.08 -2.70 -32.56
CA GLY A 61 -2.48 -2.73 -32.14
C GLY A 61 -2.69 -3.58 -30.89
N GLN A 62 -2.11 -4.78 -30.84
CA GLN A 62 -2.14 -5.67 -29.67
C GLN A 62 -1.48 -5.00 -28.46
N ARG A 63 -0.29 -4.42 -28.62
CA ARG A 63 0.42 -3.73 -27.54
C ARG A 63 -0.40 -2.56 -26.99
N ARG A 64 -0.99 -1.74 -27.87
CA ARG A 64 -1.89 -0.65 -27.48
C ARG A 64 -3.11 -1.17 -26.71
N GLY A 65 -3.77 -2.21 -27.22
CA GLY A 65 -4.91 -2.85 -26.55
C GLY A 65 -4.55 -3.36 -25.16
N SER A 66 -3.40 -4.03 -25.00
CA SER A 66 -2.92 -4.53 -23.71
C SER A 66 -2.64 -3.40 -22.72
N ILE A 67 -2.05 -2.28 -23.15
CA ILE A 67 -1.82 -1.10 -22.31
C ILE A 67 -3.15 -0.51 -21.82
N ILE A 68 -4.12 -0.34 -22.73
CA ILE A 68 -5.45 0.21 -22.39
C ILE A 68 -6.19 -0.73 -21.44
N ALA A 69 -6.18 -2.04 -21.69
CA ALA A 69 -6.81 -3.03 -20.83
C ALA A 69 -6.19 -3.03 -19.42
N ALA A 70 -4.87 -2.94 -19.32
CA ALA A 70 -4.16 -2.85 -18.05
C ALA A 70 -4.52 -1.56 -17.28
N ASP A 71 -4.58 -0.42 -17.97
CA ASP A 71 -4.99 0.85 -17.35
C ASP A 71 -6.44 0.82 -16.87
N ASN A 72 -7.36 0.30 -17.69
CA ASN A 72 -8.76 0.12 -17.30
C ASN A 72 -8.90 -0.82 -16.09
N LYS A 73 -8.14 -1.91 -16.04
CA LYS A 73 -8.11 -2.82 -14.88
C LYS A 73 -7.59 -2.10 -13.63
N ARG A 74 -6.54 -1.29 -13.76
CA ARG A 74 -5.99 -0.46 -12.66
C ARG A 74 -7.01 0.56 -12.17
N ARG A 75 -7.68 1.29 -13.07
CA ARG A 75 -8.72 2.27 -12.75
C ARG A 75 -9.90 1.62 -12.02
N ARG A 76 -10.42 0.51 -12.54
CA ARG A 76 -11.50 -0.26 -11.90
C ARG A 76 -11.10 -0.75 -10.50
N ARG A 77 -9.87 -1.25 -10.34
CA ARG A 77 -9.35 -1.66 -9.03
C ARG A 77 -9.31 -0.49 -8.05
N HIS A 78 -8.80 0.67 -8.47
CA HIS A 78 -8.74 1.86 -7.62
C HIS A 78 -10.12 2.36 -7.20
N GLN A 79 -11.08 2.41 -8.14
CA GLN A 79 -12.47 2.77 -7.85
C GLN A 79 -13.10 1.77 -6.87
N LYS A 80 -12.87 0.47 -7.07
CA LYS A 80 -13.36 -0.56 -6.15
C LYS A 80 -12.78 -0.39 -4.75
N ILE A 81 -11.46 -0.19 -4.63
CA ILE A 81 -10.81 0.05 -3.34
C ILE A 81 -11.39 1.29 -2.66
N ALA A 82 -11.54 2.40 -3.37
CA ALA A 82 -12.12 3.62 -2.84
C ALA A 82 -13.55 3.40 -2.30
N SER A 83 -14.39 2.69 -3.07
CA SER A 83 -15.76 2.35 -2.65
C SER A 83 -15.82 1.42 -1.44
N ILE A 84 -14.84 0.52 -1.29
CA ILE A 84 -14.72 -0.36 -0.11
C ILE A 84 -14.32 0.49 1.09
N HIS A 85 -13.29 1.34 0.97
CA HIS A 85 -12.84 2.20 2.05
C HIS A 85 -13.93 3.17 2.51
N GLN A 86 -14.75 3.69 1.60
CA GLN A 86 -15.85 4.59 1.97
C GLN A 86 -16.93 3.87 2.78
N ARG A 87 -17.28 2.64 2.42
CA ARG A 87 -18.22 1.81 3.18
C ARG A 87 -17.64 1.37 4.51
N ALA A 88 -16.39 0.93 4.54
CA ALA A 88 -15.70 0.51 5.77
C ALA A 88 -15.57 1.63 6.81
N LYS A 89 -15.57 2.90 6.41
CA LYS A 89 -15.64 4.04 7.34
C LYS A 89 -16.97 4.07 8.10
N GLN A 90 -18.07 3.65 7.47
CA GLN A 90 -19.38 3.61 8.09
C GLN A 90 -19.49 2.46 9.10
N ASP A 91 -18.80 1.33 8.84
CA ASP A 91 -18.76 0.19 9.76
C ASP A 91 -18.17 0.55 11.13
N ILE A 92 -17.16 1.44 11.16
CA ILE A 92 -16.55 1.94 12.41
C ILE A 92 -17.29 3.16 12.97
N GLY A 93 -17.78 4.06 12.10
CA GLY A 93 -18.48 5.27 12.54
C GLY A 93 -17.62 6.22 13.37
N GLN A 94 -18.27 7.00 14.25
CA GLN A 94 -17.60 7.82 15.26
C GLN A 94 -17.48 7.02 16.55
N LEU A 95 -16.26 6.95 17.10
CA LEU A 95 -16.02 6.23 18.34
C LEU A 95 -16.47 7.06 19.55
N ASN A 96 -17.19 6.46 20.48
CA ASN A 96 -17.41 7.02 21.80
C ASN A 96 -16.19 6.77 22.73
N SER A 97 -16.17 7.41 23.90
CA SER A 97 -15.04 7.28 24.84
C SER A 97 -14.76 5.83 25.29
N ARG A 98 -15.79 4.98 25.40
CA ARG A 98 -15.59 3.58 25.79
C ARG A 98 -14.93 2.79 24.65
N GLU A 99 -15.34 3.01 23.41
CA GLU A 99 -14.76 2.37 22.23
C GLU A 99 -13.32 2.82 21.98
N GLU A 100 -13.04 4.11 22.11
CA GLU A 100 -11.68 4.65 22.05
C GLU A 100 -10.77 4.05 23.14
N PHE A 101 -11.28 3.93 24.37
CA PHE A 101 -10.57 3.30 25.47
C PHE A 101 -10.20 1.85 25.11
N ILE A 102 -11.19 1.03 24.73
CA ILE A 102 -10.99 -0.38 24.34
C ILE A 102 -10.02 -0.50 23.15
N ALA A 103 -10.14 0.36 22.14
CA ALA A 103 -9.27 0.35 20.97
C ALA A 103 -7.80 0.57 21.35
N GLY A 104 -7.52 1.49 22.28
CA GLY A 104 -6.15 1.70 22.76
C GLY A 104 -5.64 0.58 23.67
N VAL A 105 -6.49 -0.04 24.48
CA VAL A 105 -6.12 -1.26 25.23
C VAL A 105 -5.72 -2.38 24.27
N ALA A 106 -6.53 -2.64 23.23
CA ALA A 106 -6.24 -3.65 22.22
C ALA A 106 -4.97 -3.34 21.42
N LEU A 107 -4.77 -2.07 21.04
CA LEU A 107 -3.57 -1.65 20.32
C LEU A 107 -2.31 -1.77 21.20
N TYR A 108 -2.38 -1.40 22.48
CA TYR A 108 -1.27 -1.61 23.42
C TYR A 108 -1.02 -3.10 23.67
N ALA A 109 -2.05 -3.95 23.68
CA ALA A 109 -1.88 -5.39 23.77
C ALA A 109 -1.01 -5.93 22.63
N GLY A 110 -1.25 -5.49 21.38
CA GLY A 110 -0.51 -5.93 20.21
C GLY A 110 0.88 -5.31 20.03
N GLU A 111 1.05 -4.01 20.31
CA GLU A 111 2.24 -3.23 19.91
C GLU A 111 2.97 -2.56 21.10
N GLY A 112 2.40 -2.64 22.31
CA GLY A 112 3.00 -2.07 23.51
C GLY A 112 4.02 -2.99 24.16
N ASP A 113 5.01 -2.41 24.83
CA ASP A 113 6.00 -3.14 25.62
C ASP A 113 5.33 -3.82 26.82
N LYS A 114 5.81 -5.02 27.16
CA LYS A 114 5.30 -5.85 28.26
C LYS A 114 6.31 -5.99 29.41
N THR A 115 7.44 -5.30 29.33
CA THR A 115 8.44 -5.24 30.39
C THR A 115 7.86 -4.47 31.58
N ASP A 116 7.89 -5.06 32.77
CA ASP A 116 7.33 -4.41 33.95
C ASP A 116 7.99 -3.06 34.25
N GLY A 117 7.21 -2.13 34.79
CA GLY A 117 7.67 -0.80 35.19
C GLY A 117 7.83 0.23 34.07
N GLN A 118 7.68 -0.15 32.80
CA GLN A 118 7.88 0.77 31.67
C GLN A 118 6.74 0.70 30.66
N ILE A 119 6.16 1.86 30.37
CA ILE A 119 5.20 2.01 29.30
C ILE A 119 5.99 2.32 28.03
N GLY A 120 5.90 1.41 27.07
CA GLY A 120 6.56 1.54 25.77
C GLY A 120 5.58 1.31 24.64
N PHE A 121 5.64 2.14 23.61
CA PHE A 121 4.89 1.92 22.38
C PHE A 121 5.71 2.38 21.18
N SER A 122 6.01 1.46 20.26
CA SER A 122 6.92 1.72 19.14
C SER A 122 6.25 1.46 17.80
N ASN A 123 6.30 2.43 16.89
CA ASN A 123 5.78 2.23 15.54
C ASN A 123 6.40 3.20 14.52
N ALA A 124 6.49 2.79 13.26
CA ALA A 124 6.89 3.67 12.17
C ALA A 124 5.74 4.51 11.61
N ASN A 125 4.48 4.10 11.85
CA ASN A 125 3.31 4.79 11.35
C ASN A 125 2.96 6.00 12.24
N PRO A 126 3.04 7.25 11.73
CA PRO A 126 2.74 8.45 12.51
C PRO A 126 1.30 8.49 13.05
N THR A 127 0.35 7.86 12.36
CA THR A 127 -1.05 7.84 12.79
C THR A 127 -1.23 7.00 14.05
N LEU A 128 -0.53 5.87 14.17
CA LEU A 128 -0.59 5.02 15.36
C LEU A 128 0.09 5.68 16.57
N ILE A 129 1.27 6.29 16.36
CA ILE A 129 1.96 7.05 17.42
C ILE A 129 1.08 8.19 17.93
N ARG A 130 0.47 8.97 17.03
CA ARG A 130 -0.42 10.07 17.42
C ARG A 130 -1.66 9.58 18.16
N PHE A 131 -2.25 8.48 17.73
CA PHE A 131 -3.38 7.86 18.44
C PHE A 131 -2.98 7.46 19.86
N MET A 132 -1.86 6.76 20.02
CA MET A 132 -1.40 6.33 21.35
C MET A 132 -1.02 7.48 22.26
N MET A 133 -0.37 8.53 21.75
CA MET A 133 -0.11 9.75 22.54
C MET A 133 -1.41 10.38 23.06
N LYS A 134 -2.46 10.45 22.24
CA LYS A 134 -3.78 10.95 22.69
C LYS A 134 -4.41 10.02 23.71
N TRP A 135 -4.34 8.71 23.48
CA TRP A 135 -4.91 7.71 24.37
C TRP A 135 -4.24 7.70 25.74
N PHE A 136 -2.91 7.74 25.81
CA PHE A 136 -2.16 7.85 27.08
C PHE A 136 -2.53 9.11 27.85
N ARG A 137 -2.61 10.26 27.19
CA ARG A 137 -3.05 11.51 27.85
C ARG A 137 -4.47 11.42 28.37
N LYS A 138 -5.40 10.88 27.57
CA LYS A 138 -6.83 10.86 27.91
C LYS A 138 -7.19 9.84 28.99
N TYR A 139 -6.62 8.64 28.94
CA TYR A 139 -7.05 7.52 29.79
C TYR A 139 -6.03 7.10 30.84
N CYS A 140 -4.75 7.45 30.66
CA CYS A 140 -3.72 7.14 31.64
C CYS A 140 -3.32 8.34 32.51
N ASP A 141 -3.75 9.55 32.14
CA ASP A 141 -3.44 10.80 32.84
C ASP A 141 -1.93 11.01 33.09
N ILE A 142 -1.12 10.67 32.09
CA ILE A 142 0.33 10.82 32.17
C ILE A 142 0.70 12.27 31.86
N GLU A 143 1.37 12.91 32.80
CA GLU A 143 1.94 14.25 32.63
C GLU A 143 2.87 14.36 31.42
N ASN A 144 2.80 15.48 30.69
CA ASN A 144 3.66 15.72 29.52
C ASN A 144 5.17 15.66 29.86
N SER A 145 5.54 15.97 31.11
CA SER A 145 6.91 15.94 31.64
C SER A 145 7.51 14.52 31.67
N LYS A 146 6.67 13.47 31.77
CA LYS A 146 7.10 12.07 31.90
C LYS A 146 7.41 11.41 30.55
N TYR A 147 6.90 11.95 29.44
CA TYR A 147 7.16 11.34 28.13
C TYR A 147 8.59 11.54 27.67
N ARG A 148 9.17 10.47 27.14
CA ARG A 148 10.44 10.44 26.44
C ARG A 148 10.24 9.83 25.05
N GLY A 149 11.05 10.28 24.10
CA GLY A 149 11.07 9.75 22.73
C GLY A 149 12.34 8.95 22.47
N ALA A 150 12.25 7.82 21.78
CA ALA A 150 13.43 7.19 21.19
C ALA A 150 13.20 7.00 19.69
N ILE A 151 14.26 7.18 18.89
CA ILE A 151 14.21 7.00 17.44
C ILE A 151 15.18 5.89 17.07
N TRP A 152 14.68 4.94 16.29
CA TRP A 152 15.50 3.98 15.55
C TRP A 152 15.54 4.40 14.09
N LEU A 153 16.74 4.68 13.57
CA LEU A 153 16.92 5.32 12.27
C LEU A 153 18.03 4.63 11.47
N HIS A 154 17.83 4.46 10.17
CA HIS A 154 18.89 3.98 9.29
C HIS A 154 19.94 5.07 9.02
N GLU A 155 21.21 4.68 8.91
CA GLU A 155 22.37 5.59 8.79
C GLU A 155 22.28 6.63 7.67
N ARG A 156 21.55 6.34 6.58
CA ARG A 156 21.38 7.25 5.43
C ARG A 156 20.25 8.27 5.60
N ARG A 157 19.60 8.31 6.77
CA ARG A 157 18.47 9.22 7.04
C ARG A 157 18.91 10.41 7.88
N ASP A 158 18.19 11.50 7.70
CA ASP A 158 18.44 12.77 8.39
C ASP A 158 17.85 12.73 9.80
N GLU A 159 18.71 12.55 10.81
CA GLU A 159 18.33 12.50 12.21
C GLU A 159 17.64 13.78 12.68
N LYS A 160 18.12 14.96 12.23
CA LYS A 160 17.56 16.24 12.64
C LYS A 160 16.12 16.38 12.16
N LYS A 161 15.85 15.99 10.90
CA LYS A 161 14.49 15.96 10.35
C LYS A 161 13.60 14.95 11.06
N ALA A 162 14.10 13.76 11.37
CA ALA A 162 13.35 12.75 12.13
C ALA A 162 12.96 13.27 13.52
N LYS A 163 13.91 13.84 14.26
CA LYS A 163 13.65 14.43 15.59
C LYS A 163 12.62 15.56 15.54
N LEU A 164 12.75 16.47 14.57
CA LEU A 164 11.79 17.55 14.38
C LEU A 164 10.38 17.03 14.08
N PHE A 165 10.27 16.09 13.13
CA PHE A 165 9.01 15.49 12.74
C PHE A 165 8.29 14.84 13.92
N TRP A 166 8.99 13.97 14.66
CA TRP A 166 8.38 13.26 15.79
C TRP A 166 8.06 14.18 16.96
N SER A 167 8.87 15.20 17.22
CA SER A 167 8.60 16.20 18.26
C SER A 167 7.33 16.97 17.95
N GLN A 168 7.15 17.44 16.70
CA GLN A 168 5.93 18.12 16.26
C GLN A 168 4.70 17.21 16.32
N LEU A 169 4.83 15.94 15.92
CA LEU A 169 3.73 14.99 15.92
C LEU A 169 3.25 14.64 17.34
N THR A 170 4.19 14.44 18.27
CA THR A 170 3.91 13.92 19.62
C THR A 170 3.70 15.02 20.66
N GLY A 171 4.28 16.21 20.45
CA GLY A 171 4.38 17.27 21.43
C GLY A 171 5.48 17.04 22.48
N ILE A 172 6.32 16.01 22.32
CA ILE A 172 7.47 15.77 23.20
C ILE A 172 8.63 16.66 22.75
N ASP A 173 9.20 17.45 23.65
CA ASP A 173 10.38 18.27 23.36
C ASP A 173 11.56 17.38 22.95
N ARG A 174 12.32 17.80 21.92
CA ARG A 174 13.51 17.09 21.43
C ARG A 174 14.56 16.88 22.53
N LYS A 175 14.61 17.73 23.56
CA LYS A 175 15.50 17.55 24.72
C LYS A 175 15.14 16.32 25.57
N ASN A 176 13.89 15.88 25.48
CA ASN A 176 13.37 14.69 26.15
C ASN A 176 13.51 13.43 25.28
N PHE A 177 14.26 13.50 24.17
CA PHE A 177 14.54 12.33 23.35
C PHE A 177 15.83 11.67 23.83
N TYR A 178 15.81 10.34 23.91
CA TYR A 178 17.02 9.54 24.05
C TYR A 178 17.93 9.71 22.84
N LYS A 179 19.19 9.26 22.99
CA LYS A 179 20.12 9.14 21.87
C LYS A 179 19.48 8.29 20.77
N THR A 180 19.45 8.81 19.55
CA THR A 180 18.94 8.07 18.39
C THR A 180 19.79 6.83 18.18
N TYR A 181 19.15 5.68 18.02
CA TYR A 181 19.84 4.48 17.56
C TYR A 181 20.01 4.55 16.05
N ILE A 182 21.26 4.52 15.59
CA ILE A 182 21.59 4.51 14.17
C ILE A 182 21.90 3.07 13.73
N ALA A 183 21.04 2.54 12.88
CA ALA A 183 21.19 1.21 12.29
C ALA A 183 22.02 1.31 11.01
N SER A 184 23.17 0.63 11.00
CA SER A 184 24.02 0.53 9.81
C SER A 184 23.42 -0.37 8.74
N ASP A 185 23.61 0.00 7.48
CA ASP A 185 23.18 -0.83 6.36
C ASP A 185 24.19 -1.98 6.20
N LYS A 186 23.69 -3.22 6.26
CA LYS A 186 24.53 -4.41 6.05
C LYS A 186 24.88 -4.54 4.57
N LYS A 187 26.07 -4.10 4.18
CA LYS A 187 26.57 -4.10 2.79
C LYS A 187 26.54 -5.49 2.13
N ASP A 188 26.74 -6.56 2.91
CA ASP A 188 26.80 -7.95 2.40
C ASP A 188 25.48 -8.72 2.57
N SER A 189 24.40 -8.06 2.97
CA SER A 189 23.10 -8.70 3.17
C SER A 189 22.34 -8.83 1.84
N LYS A 190 22.08 -10.07 1.41
CA LYS A 190 21.12 -10.37 0.32
C LYS A 190 19.69 -9.87 0.62
N LYS A 191 19.39 -9.51 1.88
CA LYS A 191 18.13 -8.91 2.31
C LYS A 191 18.25 -7.38 2.29
N ILE A 192 18.08 -6.77 1.12
CA ILE A 192 17.91 -5.32 1.01
C ILE A 192 16.49 -4.98 1.47
N ARG A 193 16.37 -4.22 2.57
CA ARG A 193 15.06 -3.71 3.03
C ARG A 193 14.57 -2.67 2.04
N LYS A 194 13.50 -3.00 1.29
CA LYS A 194 12.93 -2.12 0.26
C LYS A 194 12.16 -0.93 0.84
N ASN A 195 11.64 -1.06 2.07
CA ASN A 195 10.82 -0.04 2.73
C ASN A 195 11.55 0.50 3.96
N ILE A 196 12.40 1.52 3.74
CA ILE A 196 13.09 2.24 4.82
C ILE A 196 12.28 3.48 5.17
N HIS A 197 11.73 3.55 6.38
CA HIS A 197 10.94 4.69 6.85
C HIS A 197 11.78 5.99 6.87
N GLN A 198 11.24 7.05 6.26
CA GLN A 198 11.93 8.34 6.11
C GLN A 198 12.36 8.93 7.46
N TYR A 199 11.50 8.82 8.48
CA TYR A 199 11.73 9.34 9.82
C TYR A 199 12.05 8.24 10.85
N GLY A 200 12.30 7.01 10.40
CA GLY A 200 12.58 5.88 11.29
C GLY A 200 11.35 5.34 12.03
N VAL A 201 11.62 4.52 13.04
CA VAL A 201 10.63 4.03 14.03
C VAL A 201 10.73 4.91 15.26
N PHE A 202 9.59 5.38 15.77
CA PHE A 202 9.53 6.15 17.01
C PHE A 202 8.99 5.29 18.14
N ALA A 203 9.59 5.42 19.32
CA ALA A 203 9.12 4.82 20.54
C ALA A 203 8.71 5.91 21.54
N ILE A 204 7.49 5.82 22.03
CA ILE A 204 7.00 6.53 23.21
C ILE A 204 7.51 5.76 24.43
N ARG A 205 8.09 6.46 25.40
CA ARG A 205 8.66 5.87 26.62
C ARG A 205 8.19 6.65 27.84
N VAL A 206 7.66 5.96 28.84
CA VAL A 206 7.30 6.51 30.15
C VAL A 206 7.67 5.50 31.24
N ASN A 207 8.36 5.97 32.28
CA ASN A 207 8.70 5.16 33.45
C ASN A 207 7.66 5.42 34.54
N ASP A 208 6.65 4.56 34.62
CA ASP A 208 5.58 4.62 35.61
C ASP A 208 4.97 3.22 35.79
N SER A 209 5.34 2.55 36.88
CA SER A 209 4.99 1.15 37.11
C SER A 209 3.53 0.94 37.44
N GLU A 210 2.91 1.89 38.16
CA GLU A 210 1.49 1.82 38.52
C GLU A 210 0.62 1.92 37.27
N ILE A 211 0.88 2.92 36.43
CA ILE A 211 0.12 3.10 35.18
C ILE A 211 0.37 1.91 34.23
N HIS A 212 1.61 1.43 34.12
CA HIS A 212 1.92 0.25 33.31
C HIS A 212 1.09 -0.96 33.76
N ARG A 213 1.11 -1.30 35.05
CA ARG A 213 0.36 -2.45 35.59
C ARG A 213 -1.15 -2.28 35.43
N ARG A 214 -1.66 -1.04 35.53
CA ARG A 214 -3.06 -0.73 35.23
C ARG A 214 -3.43 -1.03 33.77
N ILE A 215 -2.58 -0.65 32.82
CA ILE A 215 -2.75 -0.99 31.39
C ILE A 215 -2.75 -2.52 31.19
N ILE A 216 -1.81 -3.22 31.81
CA ILE A 216 -1.76 -4.70 31.77
C ILE A 216 -3.04 -5.31 32.35
N GLY A 217 -3.55 -4.78 33.46
CA GLY A 217 -4.83 -5.18 34.05
C GLY A 217 -6.01 -5.01 33.08
N TRP A 218 -6.07 -3.89 32.35
CA TRP A 218 -7.10 -3.69 31.31
C TRP A 218 -7.01 -4.70 30.18
N ILE A 219 -5.79 -5.08 29.76
CA ILE A 219 -5.59 -6.10 28.73
C ILE A 219 -6.09 -7.47 29.21
N PHE A 220 -5.78 -7.86 30.45
CA PHE A 220 -6.30 -9.09 31.04
C PHE A 220 -7.83 -9.09 31.11
N ALA A 221 -8.44 -7.96 31.48
CA ALA A 221 -9.90 -7.84 31.51
C ALA A 221 -10.53 -7.92 30.10
N LEU A 222 -9.87 -7.38 29.07
CA LEU A 222 -10.40 -7.36 27.70
C LEU A 222 -10.34 -8.72 27.00
N PHE A 223 -9.25 -9.48 27.18
CA PHE A 223 -9.03 -10.75 26.46
C PHE A 223 -9.22 -12.01 27.34
N GLY A 224 -9.48 -11.84 28.63
CA GLY A 224 -9.55 -12.93 29.60
C GLY A 224 -8.17 -13.31 30.15
N ALA A 225 -8.16 -13.91 31.35
CA ALA A 225 -6.99 -14.12 32.21
C ALA A 225 -5.84 -15.01 31.65
N LYS A 226 -5.88 -15.43 30.38
CA LYS A 226 -4.86 -16.29 29.74
C LYS A 226 -4.07 -15.54 28.67
N MET A 227 -3.35 -14.49 29.03
CA MET A 227 -2.17 -14.09 28.25
C MET A 227 -0.99 -14.96 28.72
N PRO A 228 -0.33 -15.75 27.85
CA PRO A 228 0.81 -16.57 28.23
C PRO A 228 1.88 -15.72 28.92
N SER A 229 2.12 -16.05 30.18
CA SER A 229 3.16 -15.55 31.09
C SER A 229 4.06 -14.45 30.54
N VAL A 230 3.63 -13.20 30.71
CA VAL A 230 4.60 -12.15 31.02
C VAL A 230 5.19 -12.59 32.37
N HIS A 231 6.44 -13.01 32.40
CA HIS A 231 7.16 -13.29 33.65
C HIS A 231 7.27 -11.99 34.45
N LEU A 232 6.19 -11.57 35.09
CA LEU A 232 6.20 -10.65 36.21
C LEU A 232 7.03 -11.37 37.28
N HIS A 233 8.32 -11.04 37.34
CA HIS A 233 9.16 -11.47 38.45
C HIS A 233 8.54 -10.89 39.71
N SER A 234 7.84 -11.74 40.45
CA SER A 234 7.29 -11.43 41.74
C SER A 234 8.48 -11.15 42.68
N PRO A 235 8.64 -9.96 43.26
CA PRO A 235 9.56 -9.77 44.35
C PRO A 235 8.88 -10.34 45.59
N VAL A 236 8.91 -11.66 45.73
CA VAL A 236 8.66 -12.28 47.03
C VAL A 236 9.94 -12.08 47.83
N ALA A 237 9.82 -11.21 48.83
CA ALA A 237 10.75 -11.07 49.92
C ALA A 237 11.28 -12.43 50.37
N GLN A 238 12.60 -12.59 50.34
CA GLN A 238 13.28 -13.50 51.24
C GLN A 238 14.17 -12.64 52.14
N ARG A 239 14.12 -13.02 53.41
CA ARG A 239 14.68 -12.39 54.60
C ARG A 239 16.16 -12.10 54.51
#